data_AF-Q7T2H7-F1
#
_entry.id   AF-Q7T2H7-F1
#
_cell.length_a   1.000
_cell.length_b   1.000
_cell.length_c   1.000
_cell.angle_alpha   90.00
_cell.angle_beta   90.00
_cell.angle_gamma   90.00
#
_symmetry.space_group_name_H-M   'P 1'
#
loop_
_entity.id
_entity.type
_entity.pdbx_description
1 polymer ?
#
loop_
_entity_poly.entity_id
_entity_poly.type
_entity_poly.pdbx_seq_one_letter_code
_entity_poly.pdbx_strand_id
1 'polypeptide(L)'
;NMDAHLFAGIDLPVINQPLQKISEAEVYNLVQGLTLTKISSALETAYNLYTANWGPNPEQENMKRTVIDLETDYLFLVPTQEALALHSMNARSGWTYNYVFSLPTRVPIYPSWVGADHADDLQ
;
A
#
# COMPACT_ATOMS: atom_id res chain seq x y z
N ASN A 1 -4.12 7.03 -4.42
CA ASN A 1 -4.26 5.61 -4.86
C ASN A 1 -2.85 5.13 -5.07
N MET A 2 -2.35 4.15 -4.33
CA MET A 2 -0.90 3.92 -4.20
C MET A 2 -0.17 5.06 -3.46
N ASP A 3 -0.82 5.66 -2.45
CA ASP A 3 -0.24 6.76 -1.66
C ASP A 3 1.09 6.39 -1.01
N ALA A 4 1.35 5.10 -0.80
CA ALA A 4 2.61 4.65 -0.22
C ALA A 4 3.67 4.24 -1.26
N HIS A 5 3.49 4.46 -2.56
CA HIS A 5 4.46 4.02 -3.56
C HIS A 5 5.87 4.58 -3.28
N LEU A 6 5.98 5.85 -2.90
CA LEU A 6 7.24 6.47 -2.48
C LEU A 6 7.91 5.72 -1.31
N PHE A 7 7.14 5.34 -0.30
CA PHE A 7 7.63 4.68 0.93
C PHE A 7 8.02 3.23 0.64
N ALA A 8 7.16 2.51 -0.08
CA ALA A 8 7.43 1.15 -0.54
C ALA A 8 8.69 1.09 -1.41
N GLY A 9 8.91 2.12 -2.25
CA GLY A 9 10.13 2.25 -3.04
C GLY A 9 11.41 2.52 -2.23
N ILE A 10 11.30 3.03 -1.00
CA ILE A 10 12.41 3.19 -0.06
C ILE A 10 12.68 1.86 0.67
N ASP A 11 11.63 1.20 1.15
CA ASP A 11 11.73 -0.06 1.91
C ASP A 11 12.15 -1.24 1.00
N LEU A 12 11.61 -1.30 -0.22
CA LEU A 12 11.96 -2.28 -1.25
C LEU A 12 12.25 -1.58 -2.61
N PRO A 13 13.50 -1.12 -2.84
CA PRO A 13 13.88 -0.41 -4.08
C PRO A 13 13.63 -1.17 -5.38
N VAL A 14 13.51 -2.51 -5.31
CA VAL A 14 13.20 -3.38 -6.45
C VAL A 14 11.86 -3.03 -7.11
N ILE A 15 10.92 -2.40 -6.39
CA ILE A 15 9.62 -1.96 -6.91
C ILE A 15 9.79 -1.06 -8.13
N ASN A 16 10.71 -0.09 -8.05
CA ASN A 16 11.00 0.87 -9.11
C ASN A 16 11.92 0.34 -10.22
N GLN A 17 12.43 -0.90 -10.08
CA GLN A 17 13.44 -1.46 -10.96
C GLN A 17 12.81 -2.48 -11.91
N PRO A 18 12.56 -2.14 -13.19
CA PRO A 18 11.81 -3.01 -14.12
C PRO A 18 12.54 -4.31 -14.46
N LEU A 19 13.87 -4.32 -14.37
CA LEU A 19 14.71 -5.47 -14.69
C LEU A 19 15.03 -6.36 -13.49
N GLN A 20 14.71 -5.91 -12.27
CA GLN A 20 14.95 -6.67 -11.06
C GLN A 20 13.66 -7.33 -10.57
N LYS A 21 13.83 -8.57 -10.10
CA LYS A 21 12.73 -9.39 -9.60
C LYS A 21 12.61 -9.25 -8.09
N ILE A 22 11.38 -9.07 -7.63
CA ILE A 22 11.01 -9.27 -6.23
C ILE A 22 10.74 -10.75 -5.99
N SER A 23 10.99 -11.20 -4.78
CA SER A 23 10.72 -12.53 -4.25
C SER A 23 9.60 -12.51 -3.21
N GLU A 24 8.91 -13.63 -3.05
CA GLU A 24 7.90 -13.81 -1.98
C GLU A 24 8.49 -13.61 -0.59
N ALA A 25 9.77 -13.97 -0.40
CA ALA A 25 10.49 -13.78 0.86
C ALA A 25 10.69 -12.30 1.20
N GLU A 26 10.95 -11.44 0.21
CA GLU A 26 11.04 -9.99 0.42
C GLU A 26 9.68 -9.41 0.84
N VAL A 27 8.59 -9.86 0.21
CA VAL A 27 7.23 -9.45 0.61
C VAL A 27 6.92 -9.93 2.03
N TYR A 28 7.22 -11.19 2.37
CA TYR A 28 7.02 -11.72 3.72
C TYR A 28 7.81 -10.94 4.78
N ASN A 29 9.08 -10.62 4.51
CA ASN A 29 9.92 -9.85 5.44
C ASN A 29 9.39 -8.43 5.65
N LEU A 30 8.84 -7.79 4.61
CA LEU A 30 8.22 -6.48 4.74
C LEU A 30 6.95 -6.55 5.60
N VAL A 31 6.07 -7.52 5.35
CA VAL A 31 4.89 -7.77 6.19
C VAL A 31 5.30 -8.03 7.64
N GLN A 32 6.37 -8.81 7.85
CA GLN A 32 6.92 -9.03 9.18
C GLN A 32 7.30 -7.71 9.85
N GLY A 33 8.07 -6.86 9.18
CA GLY A 33 8.47 -5.53 9.68
C GLY A 33 7.29 -4.68 10.15
N LEU A 34 6.21 -4.61 9.36
CA LEU A 34 5.01 -3.84 9.68
C LEU A 34 4.15 -4.46 10.79
N THR A 35 4.35 -5.74 11.10
CA THR A 35 3.57 -6.49 12.10
C THR A 35 4.35 -6.85 13.37
N LEU A 36 5.63 -6.51 13.48
CA LEU A 36 6.52 -6.89 14.59
C LEU A 36 5.98 -6.56 15.99
N THR A 37 5.19 -5.50 16.13
CA THR A 37 4.64 -5.04 17.42
C THR A 37 3.26 -5.62 17.74
N LYS A 38 2.73 -6.51 16.88
CA LYS A 38 1.38 -7.05 16.98
C LYS A 38 1.38 -8.44 17.64
N ILE A 39 0.18 -8.99 17.84
CA ILE A 39 -0.03 -10.34 18.37
C ILE A 39 0.64 -11.40 17.47
N SER A 40 0.98 -12.57 18.02
CA SER A 40 1.75 -13.62 17.34
C SER A 40 1.16 -14.11 16.01
N SER A 41 -0.15 -13.93 15.77
CA SER A 41 -0.83 -14.33 14.53
C SER A 41 -0.91 -13.23 13.46
N ALA A 42 -0.48 -12.00 13.75
CA ALA A 42 -0.70 -10.85 12.87
C ALA A 42 0.08 -10.95 11.55
N LEU A 43 1.32 -11.45 11.60
CA LEU A 43 2.16 -11.67 10.42
C LEU A 43 1.47 -12.60 9.43
N GLU A 44 1.14 -13.82 9.87
CA GLU A 44 0.51 -14.82 9.00
C GLU A 44 -0.86 -14.36 8.50
N THR A 45 -1.63 -13.67 9.34
CA THR A 45 -2.94 -13.13 8.93
C THR A 45 -2.79 -12.08 7.82
N ALA A 46 -1.87 -11.12 8.00
CA ALA A 46 -1.61 -10.09 7.01
C ALA A 46 -1.03 -10.70 5.73
N TYR A 47 0.00 -11.53 5.82
CA TYR A 47 0.63 -12.15 4.66
C TYR A 47 -0.40 -12.94 3.83
N ASN A 48 -1.19 -13.80 4.47
CA ASN A 48 -2.23 -14.57 3.77
C ASN A 48 -3.32 -13.69 3.16
N LEU A 49 -3.70 -12.59 3.82
CA LEU A 49 -4.68 -11.64 3.28
C LEU A 49 -4.19 -10.98 1.99
N TYR A 50 -2.98 -10.41 2.02
CA TYR A 50 -2.42 -9.66 0.90
C TYR A 50 -1.94 -10.56 -0.27
N THR A 51 -1.67 -11.84 0.02
CA THR A 51 -1.27 -12.82 -1.00
C THR A 51 -2.41 -13.75 -1.44
N ALA A 52 -3.63 -13.57 -0.92
CA ALA A 52 -4.76 -14.48 -1.15
C ALA A 52 -5.10 -14.71 -2.64
N ASN A 53 -4.85 -13.71 -3.48
CA ASN A 53 -5.14 -13.75 -4.92
C ASN A 53 -3.91 -14.13 -5.77
N TRP A 54 -2.79 -14.47 -5.15
CA TRP A 54 -1.62 -14.93 -5.88
C TRP A 54 -1.85 -16.34 -6.41
N GLY A 55 -1.53 -16.55 -7.70
CA GLY A 55 -1.38 -17.89 -8.24
C GLY A 55 -0.06 -18.54 -7.78
N PRO A 56 0.20 -19.81 -8.14
CA PRO A 56 1.42 -20.54 -7.74
C PRO A 56 2.73 -19.93 -8.28
N ASN A 57 2.63 -19.02 -9.25
CA ASN A 57 3.76 -18.24 -9.79
C ASN A 57 3.26 -16.80 -10.00
N PRO A 58 3.20 -15.98 -8.94
CA PRO A 58 2.65 -14.63 -9.05
C PRO A 58 3.48 -13.76 -10.00
N GLU A 59 2.82 -12.91 -10.76
CA GLU A 59 3.49 -11.95 -11.62
C GLU A 59 4.30 -10.93 -10.81
N GLN A 60 5.41 -10.47 -11.37
CA GLN A 60 6.30 -9.51 -10.72
C GLN A 60 5.60 -8.19 -10.39
N GLU A 61 4.76 -7.69 -11.31
CA GLU A 61 3.95 -6.50 -11.05
C GLU A 61 2.96 -6.73 -9.91
N ASN A 62 2.32 -7.91 -9.85
CA ASN A 62 1.36 -8.23 -8.79
C ASN A 62 2.02 -8.23 -7.40
N MET A 63 3.22 -8.83 -7.27
CA MET A 63 3.97 -8.80 -6.02
C MET A 63 4.40 -7.38 -5.63
N LYS A 64 4.87 -6.57 -6.58
CA LYS A 64 5.25 -5.16 -6.33
C LYS A 64 4.06 -4.30 -5.92
N ARG A 65 2.90 -4.46 -6.58
CA ARG A 65 1.64 -3.82 -6.20
C ARG A 65 1.19 -4.24 -4.81
N THR A 66 1.32 -5.52 -4.46
CA THR A 66 0.95 -6.02 -3.13
C THR A 66 1.71 -5.29 -2.01
N VAL A 67 3.00 -4.99 -2.19
CA VAL A 67 3.77 -4.20 -1.22
C VAL A 67 3.23 -2.78 -1.10
N ILE A 68 2.97 -2.13 -2.24
CA ILE A 68 2.44 -0.76 -2.28
C ILE A 68 1.06 -0.68 -1.65
N ASP A 69 0.19 -1.66 -1.93
CA ASP A 69 -1.17 -1.74 -1.39
C ASP A 69 -1.12 -1.95 0.13
N LEU A 70 -0.26 -2.85 0.61
CA LEU A 70 -0.05 -3.09 2.04
C LEU A 70 0.39 -1.83 2.78
N GLU A 71 1.40 -1.13 2.28
CA GLU A 71 1.86 0.12 2.91
C GLU A 71 0.84 1.25 2.77
N THR A 72 0.13 1.33 1.64
CA THR A 72 -0.95 2.32 1.45
C THR A 72 -2.04 2.12 2.49
N ASP A 73 -2.45 0.87 2.71
CA ASP A 73 -3.44 0.51 3.71
C ASP A 73 -2.94 0.79 5.13
N TYR A 74 -1.72 0.38 5.44
CA TYR A 74 -1.15 0.51 6.77
C TYR A 74 -0.87 1.97 7.17
N LEU A 75 -0.29 2.77 6.27
CA LEU A 75 0.14 4.14 6.57
C LEU A 75 -0.98 5.18 6.37
N PHE A 76 -1.88 4.97 5.41
CA PHE A 76 -2.80 6.02 4.97
C PHE A 76 -4.27 5.59 4.96
N LEU A 77 -4.63 4.57 4.19
CA LEU A 77 -6.04 4.31 3.88
C LEU A 77 -6.82 3.81 5.09
N VAL A 78 -6.33 2.81 5.82
CA VAL A 78 -7.04 2.28 7.00
C VAL A 78 -7.16 3.34 8.11
N PRO A 79 -6.08 4.05 8.51
CA PRO A 79 -6.20 5.17 9.46
C PRO A 79 -7.18 6.26 9.00
N THR A 80 -7.21 6.58 7.70
CA THR A 80 -8.14 7.59 7.14
C THR A 80 -9.58 7.10 7.21
N GLN A 81 -9.85 5.83 6.89
CA GLN A 81 -11.18 5.23 7.01
C GLN A 81 -11.69 5.25 8.45
N GLU A 82 -10.84 4.90 9.42
CA GLU A 82 -11.18 4.98 10.85
C GLU A 82 -11.43 6.42 11.30
N ALA A 83 -10.60 7.37 10.87
CA ALA A 83 -10.79 8.79 11.18
C ALA A 83 -12.11 9.34 10.61
N LEU A 84 -12.45 8.96 9.38
CA LEU A 84 -13.72 9.33 8.73
C LEU A 84 -14.92 8.72 9.47
N ALA A 85 -14.84 7.45 9.86
CA ALA A 85 -15.88 6.80 10.65
C ALA A 85 -16.06 7.51 12.00
N LEU A 86 -14.98 7.80 12.71
CA LEU A 86 -15.00 8.55 13.96
C LEU A 86 -15.60 9.95 13.79
N HIS A 87 -15.23 10.69 12.75
CA HIS A 87 -15.84 11.99 12.47
C HIS A 87 -17.34 11.86 12.21
N SER A 88 -17.75 10.92 11.35
CA SER A 88 -19.15 10.70 11.01
C SER A 88 -20.02 10.31 12.20
N MET A 89 -19.48 9.57 13.17
CA MET A 89 -20.22 9.18 14.38
C MET A 89 -20.35 10.30 15.41
N ASN A 90 -19.45 11.28 15.40
CA ASN A 90 -19.35 12.28 16.47
C ASN A 90 -19.67 13.72 16.04
N ALA A 91 -19.75 13.99 14.73
CA ALA A 91 -20.05 15.32 14.23
C ALA A 91 -21.48 15.74 14.59
N ARG A 92 -21.63 16.94 15.18
CA ARG A 92 -22.94 17.52 15.51
C ARG A 92 -23.57 18.26 14.33
N SER A 93 -22.74 18.99 13.60
CA SER A 93 -23.13 19.79 12.44
C SER A 93 -22.12 19.75 11.29
N GLY A 94 -21.02 18.99 11.46
CA GLY A 94 -20.00 18.79 10.44
C GLY A 94 -20.41 17.71 9.45
N TRP A 95 -20.12 17.93 8.18
CA TRP A 95 -20.32 16.95 7.12
C TRP A 95 -19.05 16.12 6.94
N THR A 96 -19.20 14.82 6.68
CA THR A 96 -18.09 13.92 6.38
C THR A 96 -18.05 13.66 4.87
N TYR A 97 -16.90 13.92 4.24
CA TYR A 97 -16.63 13.57 2.85
C TYR A 97 -15.32 12.81 2.78
N ASN A 98 -15.19 11.95 1.78
CA ASN A 98 -13.95 11.29 1.44
C ASN A 98 -13.72 11.34 -0.06
N TYR A 99 -12.47 11.12 -0.46
CA TYR A 99 -12.10 10.98 -1.85
C TYR A 99 -10.98 9.94 -1.97
N VAL A 100 -10.80 9.43 -3.19
CA VAL A 100 -9.61 8.67 -3.58
C VAL A 100 -9.04 9.36 -4.80
N PHE A 101 -7.88 9.99 -4.66
CA PHE A 101 -7.17 10.57 -5.81
C PHE A 101 -6.49 9.44 -6.57
N SER A 102 -6.73 9.38 -7.88
CA SER A 102 -6.33 8.26 -8.74
C SER A 102 -5.84 8.69 -10.12
N LEU A 103 -5.44 9.95 -10.26
CA LEU A 103 -4.74 10.40 -11.46
C LEU A 103 -3.36 9.73 -11.51
N PRO A 104 -3.03 8.93 -12.53
CA PRO A 104 -1.74 8.27 -12.61
C PRO A 104 -0.58 9.27 -12.57
N THR A 105 0.48 8.91 -11.86
CA THR A 105 1.67 9.74 -11.68
C THR A 105 2.32 10.09 -13.01
N ARG A 106 2.94 11.26 -13.06
CA ARG A 106 3.76 11.71 -14.21
C ARG A 106 5.25 11.59 -13.95
N VAL A 107 5.65 11.00 -12.83
CA VAL A 107 7.07 10.80 -12.50
C VAL A 107 7.70 9.81 -13.49
N PRO A 108 8.63 10.25 -14.35
CA PRO A 108 9.08 9.45 -15.50
C PRO A 108 9.98 8.26 -15.14
N ILE A 109 10.47 8.22 -13.90
CA ILE A 109 11.33 7.14 -13.40
C ILE A 109 10.54 5.98 -12.78
N TYR A 110 9.23 6.17 -12.56
CA TYR A 110 8.38 5.13 -11.98
C TYR A 110 7.88 4.17 -13.06
N PRO A 111 7.59 2.91 -12.69
CA PRO A 111 6.94 1.99 -13.60
C PRO A 111 5.62 2.57 -14.14
N SER A 112 5.30 2.28 -15.41
CA SER A 112 4.11 2.83 -16.10
C SER A 112 2.78 2.44 -15.48
N TRP A 113 2.81 1.49 -14.55
CA TRP A 113 1.66 0.90 -13.91
C TRP A 113 1.33 1.55 -12.54
N VAL A 114 2.19 2.47 -12.08
CA VAL A 114 2.03 3.23 -10.84
C VAL A 114 0.87 4.24 -10.98
N GLY A 115 0.03 4.27 -9.94
CA GLY A 115 -1.11 5.16 -9.77
C GLY A 115 -0.70 6.55 -9.27
N ALA A 116 -1.47 7.10 -8.34
CA ALA A 116 -1.21 8.41 -7.75
C ALA A 116 -0.34 8.29 -6.49
N ASP A 117 0.92 8.66 -6.58
CA ASP A 117 1.84 8.55 -5.44
C ASP A 117 1.54 9.60 -4.36
N HIS A 118 2.20 9.47 -3.22
CA HIS A 118 2.16 10.47 -2.16
C HIS A 118 2.41 11.88 -2.70
N ALA A 119 1.53 12.82 -2.34
CA ALA A 119 1.60 14.22 -2.71
C ALA A 119 1.45 14.54 -4.22
N ASP A 120 1.11 13.56 -5.07
CA ASP A 120 0.78 13.82 -6.48
C ASP A 120 -0.49 14.68 -6.64
N ASP A 121 -1.33 14.77 -5.60
CA ASP A 121 -2.55 15.58 -5.57
C ASP A 121 -2.31 17.09 -5.34
N LEU A 122 -1.07 17.50 -5.04
CA LEU A 122 -0.73 18.90 -4.75
C LEU A 122 -0.42 19.78 -5.96
N GLN A 123 -0.09 19.19 -7.12
CA GLN A 123 0.40 19.87 -8.33
C GLN A 123 -0.70 20.49 -9.19
#